data_AF-A0A358ELP5-F1
#
_entry.id   AF-A0A358ELP5-F1
#
_cell.length_a   1.000
_cell.length_b   1.000
_cell.length_c   1.000
_cell.angle_alpha   90.00
_cell.angle_beta   90.00
_cell.angle_gamma   90.00
#
_symmetry.space_group_name_H-M   'P 1'
#
loop_
_entity.id
_entity.type
_entity.pdbx_description
1 polymer ?
#
loop_
_entity_poly.entity_id
_entity_poly.type
_entity_poly.pdbx_seq_one_letter_code
_entity_poly.pdbx_strand_id
1 'polypeptide(L)'
;MRYAFGVELPEKLYFEGNQLAKDGLILDYRKSKAEAIAKYLQARKLFVQILNRYPTWQTESGLVQKKLEELDARLKPLLLTEGISPDSILGSPGKLQAKVAPPLPSAVPASPAKGMSLDEEIAALQALKAKGETKLPAGFGKSNPSTVAGSSPKIAKPSKPLSLSQTEQLARMQLEKEQAERSLQDEQQKRLNMEASYKARLRAALAARPKSLEPGEMAKQVSANQALQKNYEFLKVQSKRGESDLLDALDELEKARKENEFLRAKFRELQTENQKLRRALLTPR
;
A
#
# COMPACT_ATOMS: atom_id res chain seq x y z
N MET A 1 -36.18 -12.52 -27.44
CA MET A 1 -35.49 -12.69 -26.14
C MET A 1 -34.01 -12.87 -26.43
N ARG A 2 -33.14 -11.94 -25.99
CA ARG A 2 -31.69 -12.02 -26.23
C ARG A 2 -31.05 -12.73 -25.03
N TYR A 3 -30.34 -13.83 -25.31
CA TYR A 3 -29.68 -14.68 -24.33
C TYR A 3 -28.51 -13.96 -23.65
N ALA A 4 -28.32 -14.31 -22.38
CA ALA A 4 -27.40 -13.73 -21.41
C ALA A 4 -25.93 -13.82 -21.86
N PHE A 5 -25.24 -12.67 -21.86
CA PHE A 5 -23.78 -12.64 -21.77
C PHE A 5 -23.37 -13.23 -20.42
N GLY A 6 -22.41 -14.17 -20.42
CA GLY A 6 -21.92 -14.86 -19.24
C GLY A 6 -21.56 -13.91 -18.10
N VAL A 7 -22.46 -13.79 -17.13
CA VAL A 7 -22.27 -13.00 -15.92
C VAL A 7 -21.41 -13.84 -14.98
N GLU A 8 -20.10 -13.66 -15.04
CA GLU A 8 -19.21 -14.27 -14.05
C GLU A 8 -19.57 -13.74 -12.66
N LEU A 9 -19.91 -14.65 -11.75
CA LEU A 9 -20.35 -14.30 -10.40
C LEU A 9 -19.24 -13.52 -9.66
N PRO A 10 -19.59 -12.49 -8.87
CA PRO A 10 -18.62 -11.68 -8.12
C PRO A 10 -17.73 -12.53 -7.20
N GLU A 11 -18.27 -13.63 -6.66
CA GLU A 11 -17.53 -14.59 -5.82
C GLU A 11 -16.38 -15.26 -6.58
N LYS A 12 -16.60 -15.64 -7.84
CA LYS A 12 -15.58 -16.27 -8.69
C LYS A 12 -14.46 -15.27 -8.98
N LEU A 13 -14.82 -14.04 -9.38
CA LEU A 13 -13.86 -12.96 -9.62
C LEU A 13 -13.06 -12.62 -8.36
N TYR A 14 -13.71 -12.62 -7.20
CA TYR A 14 -13.06 -12.35 -5.92
C TYR A 14 -12.08 -13.46 -5.53
N PHE A 15 -12.47 -14.71 -5.72
CA PHE A 15 -11.60 -15.85 -5.45
C PHE A 15 -10.37 -15.84 -6.38
N GLU A 16 -10.59 -15.64 -7.68
CA GLU A 16 -9.52 -15.57 -8.68
C GLU A 16 -8.57 -14.40 -8.43
N GLY A 17 -9.09 -13.22 -8.09
CA GLY A 17 -8.28 -12.08 -7.67
C GLY A 17 -7.41 -12.37 -6.45
N ASN A 18 -7.93 -13.10 -5.45
CA ASN A 18 -7.15 -13.51 -4.29
C ASN A 18 -6.08 -14.56 -4.61
N GLN A 19 -6.34 -15.48 -5.54
CA GLN A 19 -5.32 -16.44 -5.98
C GLN A 19 -4.18 -15.73 -6.72
N LEU A 20 -4.50 -14.81 -7.63
CA LEU A 20 -3.49 -14.02 -8.33
C LEU A 20 -2.66 -13.15 -7.38
N ALA A 21 -3.28 -12.59 -6.33
CA ALA A 21 -2.56 -11.87 -5.28
C ALA A 21 -1.59 -12.77 -4.49
N LYS A 22 -1.98 -14.02 -4.19
CA LYS A 22 -1.10 -15.01 -3.54
C LYS A 22 0.04 -15.43 -4.46
N ASP A 23 -0.22 -15.67 -5.73
CA ASP A 23 0.81 -15.98 -6.73
C ASP A 23 1.82 -14.84 -6.84
N GLY A 24 1.34 -13.60 -6.90
CA GLY A 24 2.18 -12.40 -6.89
C GLY A 24 3.07 -12.32 -5.64
N LEU A 25 2.54 -12.69 -4.47
CA LEU A 25 3.31 -12.74 -3.23
C LEU A 25 4.43 -13.79 -3.27
N ILE A 26 4.15 -14.98 -3.79
CA ILE A 26 5.16 -16.04 -3.93
C ILE A 26 6.28 -15.58 -4.88
N LEU A 27 5.94 -14.92 -5.99
CA LEU A 27 6.90 -14.42 -6.96
C LEU A 27 7.75 -13.27 -6.40
N ASP A 28 7.15 -12.39 -5.59
CA ASP A 28 7.86 -11.32 -4.87
C ASP A 28 8.90 -11.91 -3.90
N TYR A 29 8.53 -12.92 -3.12
CA TYR A 29 9.46 -13.67 -2.27
C TYR A 29 10.61 -14.33 -3.06
N ARG A 30 10.33 -14.79 -4.29
CA ARG A 30 11.33 -15.36 -5.20
C ARG A 30 12.16 -14.31 -5.94
N LYS A 31 11.99 -13.01 -5.62
CA LYS A 31 12.67 -11.87 -6.25
C LYS A 31 12.35 -11.71 -7.74
N SER A 32 11.27 -12.32 -8.23
CA SER A 32 10.77 -12.15 -9.60
C SER A 32 9.81 -10.96 -9.65
N LYS A 33 10.36 -9.74 -9.56
CA LYS A 33 9.57 -8.51 -9.39
C LYS A 33 8.64 -8.21 -10.57
N ALA A 34 9.12 -8.39 -11.81
CA ALA A 34 8.31 -8.12 -13.01
C ALA A 34 7.07 -9.03 -13.10
N GLU A 35 7.24 -10.32 -12.79
CA GLU A 35 6.13 -11.29 -12.81
C GLU A 35 5.18 -11.08 -11.62
N ALA A 36 5.72 -10.73 -10.44
CA ALA A 36 4.92 -10.36 -9.29
C ALA A 36 4.04 -9.13 -9.57
N ILE A 37 4.60 -8.08 -10.18
CA ILE A 37 3.86 -6.88 -10.60
C ILE A 37 2.74 -7.25 -11.57
N ALA A 38 3.02 -8.09 -12.57
CA ALA A 38 2.01 -8.54 -13.54
C ALA A 38 0.84 -9.26 -12.85
N LYS A 39 1.13 -10.17 -11.90
CA LYS A 39 0.11 -10.89 -11.13
C LYS A 39 -0.71 -9.97 -10.24
N TYR A 40 -0.07 -9.03 -9.55
CA TYR A 40 -0.77 -8.06 -8.72
C TYR A 40 -1.65 -7.10 -9.55
N LEU A 41 -1.21 -6.67 -10.74
CA LEU A 41 -2.03 -5.85 -11.64
C LEU A 41 -3.23 -6.62 -12.20
N GLN A 42 -3.08 -7.91 -12.51
CA GLN A 42 -4.20 -8.78 -12.89
C GLN A 42 -5.21 -8.93 -11.74
N ALA A 43 -4.74 -9.15 -10.51
CA ALA A 43 -5.59 -9.19 -9.33
C ALA A 43 -6.36 -7.87 -9.12
N ARG A 44 -5.67 -6.73 -9.26
CA ARG A 44 -6.26 -5.40 -9.17
C ARG A 44 -7.37 -5.20 -10.19
N LYS A 45 -7.17 -5.63 -11.44
CA LYS A 45 -8.18 -5.55 -12.51
C LYS A 45 -9.48 -6.26 -12.11
N LEU A 46 -9.38 -7.44 -11.52
CA LEU A 46 -10.55 -8.21 -11.08
C LEU A 46 -11.29 -7.52 -9.93
N PHE A 47 -10.57 -6.97 -8.94
CA PHE A 47 -11.20 -6.25 -7.84
C PHE A 47 -11.89 -4.95 -8.29
N VAL A 48 -11.28 -4.19 -9.21
CA VAL A 48 -11.93 -3.02 -9.84
C VAL A 48 -13.17 -3.44 -10.64
N GLN A 49 -13.10 -4.57 -11.35
CA GLN A 49 -14.24 -5.10 -12.10
C GLN A 49 -15.41 -5.46 -11.17
N ILE A 50 -15.14 -5.99 -9.98
CA ILE A 50 -16.16 -6.27 -8.95
C ILE A 50 -16.79 -4.98 -8.46
N LEU A 51 -15.99 -3.96 -8.10
CA LEU A 51 -16.52 -2.66 -7.64
C LEU A 51 -17.40 -1.98 -8.70
N ASN A 52 -17.02 -2.09 -9.98
CA ASN A 52 -17.76 -1.46 -11.07
C ASN A 52 -19.05 -2.22 -11.46
N ARG A 53 -19.02 -3.56 -11.49
CA ARG A 53 -20.18 -4.37 -11.91
C ARG A 53 -21.11 -4.77 -10.77
N TYR A 54 -20.59 -4.89 -9.55
CA TYR A 54 -21.31 -5.41 -8.40
C TYR A 54 -21.11 -4.52 -7.16
N PRO A 55 -21.54 -3.24 -7.20
CA PRO A 55 -21.35 -2.31 -6.09
C PRO A 55 -22.06 -2.76 -4.80
N THR A 56 -23.15 -3.52 -4.92
CA THR A 56 -23.91 -4.07 -3.78
C THR A 56 -23.26 -5.31 -3.15
N TRP A 57 -22.26 -5.92 -3.81
CA TRP A 57 -21.51 -7.05 -3.27
C TRP A 57 -20.44 -6.59 -2.27
N GLN A 58 -20.17 -5.29 -2.23
CA GLN A 58 -19.36 -4.68 -1.18
C GLN A 58 -20.14 -4.79 0.14
N THR A 59 -19.79 -5.78 0.97
CA THR A 59 -20.33 -5.90 2.33
C THR A 59 -20.01 -4.63 3.12
N GLU A 60 -20.81 -4.32 4.16
CA GLU A 60 -20.62 -3.14 5.04
C GLU A 60 -19.18 -3.01 5.58
N SER A 61 -18.43 -4.12 5.61
CA SER A 61 -17.03 -4.21 5.99
C SER A 61 -16.01 -3.70 4.96
N GLY A 62 -16.44 -3.32 3.73
CA GLY A 62 -15.57 -2.81 2.67
C GLY A 62 -14.54 -3.81 2.15
N LEU A 63 -14.90 -5.10 2.09
CA LEU A 63 -13.98 -6.23 1.88
C LEU A 63 -13.10 -6.07 0.61
N VAL A 64 -13.70 -5.75 -0.53
CA VAL A 64 -12.99 -5.58 -1.81
C VAL A 64 -12.10 -4.34 -1.80
N GLN A 65 -12.58 -3.25 -1.18
CA GLN A 65 -11.82 -2.00 -1.04
C GLN A 65 -10.54 -2.23 -0.24
N LYS A 66 -10.65 -2.91 0.91
CA LYS A 66 -9.50 -3.25 1.76
C LYS A 66 -8.48 -4.12 1.03
N LYS A 67 -8.95 -5.07 0.20
CA LYS A 67 -8.07 -5.91 -0.62
C LYS A 67 -7.37 -5.11 -1.71
N LEU A 68 -8.05 -4.14 -2.31
CA LEU A 68 -7.46 -3.23 -3.29
C LEU A 68 -6.42 -2.31 -2.65
N GLU A 69 -6.70 -1.77 -1.45
CA GLU A 69 -5.74 -0.97 -0.67
C GLU A 69 -4.50 -1.79 -0.27
N GLU A 70 -4.69 -3.03 0.18
CA GLU A 70 -3.59 -3.96 0.51
C GLU A 70 -2.71 -4.25 -0.72
N LEU A 71 -3.34 -4.47 -1.88
CA LEU A 71 -2.63 -4.66 -3.14
C LEU A 71 -1.88 -3.42 -3.60
N ASP A 72 -2.52 -2.25 -3.55
CA ASP A 72 -1.92 -0.98 -3.96
C ASP A 72 -0.74 -0.62 -3.04
N ALA A 73 -0.82 -0.92 -1.74
CA ALA A 73 0.28 -0.76 -0.80
C ALA A 73 1.50 -1.64 -1.14
N ARG A 74 1.28 -2.84 -1.69
CA ARG A 74 2.34 -3.75 -2.15
C ARG A 74 2.87 -3.41 -3.55
N LEU A 75 2.01 -2.97 -4.45
CA LEU A 75 2.37 -2.57 -5.82
C LEU A 75 3.22 -1.30 -5.85
N LYS A 76 2.89 -0.30 -5.01
CA LYS A 76 3.61 0.99 -4.96
C LYS A 76 5.15 0.86 -4.84
N PRO A 77 5.70 0.14 -3.85
CA PRO A 77 7.16 -0.02 -3.73
C PRO A 77 7.77 -0.83 -4.88
N LEU A 78 7.04 -1.81 -5.42
CA LEU A 78 7.51 -2.63 -6.54
C LEU A 78 7.58 -1.84 -7.85
N LEU A 79 6.56 -1.04 -8.15
CA LEU A 79 6.53 -0.15 -9.32
C LEU A 79 7.63 0.92 -9.22
N LEU A 80 7.84 1.49 -8.02
CA LEU A 80 8.88 2.49 -7.80
C LEU A 80 10.29 1.91 -8.00
N THR A 81 10.51 0.64 -7.63
CA THR A 81 11.81 -0.02 -7.86
C THR A 81 12.09 -0.29 -9.34
N GLU A 82 11.05 -0.47 -10.16
CA GLU A 82 11.17 -0.61 -11.61
C GLU A 82 11.13 0.76 -12.34
N GLY A 83 11.15 1.88 -11.60
CA GLY A 83 11.15 3.23 -12.15
C GLY A 83 9.81 3.68 -12.73
N ILE A 84 8.72 2.95 -12.43
CA ILE A 84 7.37 3.24 -12.90
C ILE A 84 6.64 4.11 -11.87
N SER A 85 6.08 5.24 -12.31
CA SER A 85 5.28 6.10 -11.44
C SER A 85 3.99 5.37 -11.01
N PRO A 86 3.78 5.10 -9.71
CA PRO A 86 2.61 4.37 -9.24
C PRO A 86 1.30 5.15 -9.48
N ASP A 87 1.35 6.49 -9.46
CA ASP A 87 0.17 7.34 -9.65
C ASP A 87 -0.36 7.30 -11.10
N SER A 88 0.48 6.93 -12.08
CA SER A 88 0.08 6.76 -13.47
C SER A 88 -0.72 5.48 -13.73
N ILE A 89 -0.65 4.49 -12.84
CA ILE A 89 -1.26 3.15 -13.02
C ILE A 89 -2.34 2.88 -11.97
N LEU A 90 -2.11 3.32 -10.73
CA LEU A 90 -2.94 2.98 -9.58
C LEU A 90 -4.05 4.00 -9.30
N GLY A 91 -4.49 4.77 -10.32
CA GLY A 91 -5.45 5.88 -10.23
C GLY A 91 -6.33 5.86 -8.98
N SER A 92 -6.27 6.96 -8.22
CA SER A 92 -6.79 7.10 -6.86
C SER A 92 -8.17 6.43 -6.70
N PRO A 93 -8.40 5.61 -5.67
CA PRO A 93 -9.70 4.98 -5.44
C PRO A 93 -10.68 6.09 -5.07
N GLY A 94 -11.32 6.65 -6.10
CA GLY A 94 -12.32 7.69 -5.96
C GLY A 94 -13.37 7.21 -4.99
N LYS A 95 -13.53 7.96 -3.90
CA LYS A 95 -14.73 7.94 -3.04
C LYS A 95 -15.94 7.98 -3.98
N LEU A 96 -16.53 6.82 -4.28
CA LEU A 96 -17.81 6.73 -4.98
C LEU A 96 -18.89 7.16 -3.98
N GLN A 97 -18.99 8.47 -3.76
CA GLN A 97 -20.11 9.07 -3.06
C GLN A 97 -21.35 9.07 -3.95
N ALA A 98 -22.49 9.00 -3.27
CA ALA A 98 -23.81 8.80 -3.80
C ALA A 98 -24.32 9.93 -4.72
N LYS A 99 -24.95 9.49 -5.81
CA LYS A 99 -26.13 10.02 -6.56
C LYS A 99 -26.73 11.37 -6.12
N VAL A 100 -26.84 12.35 -7.05
CA VAL A 100 -28.05 13.16 -7.45
C VAL A 100 -27.73 13.98 -8.74
N ALA A 101 -28.73 14.17 -9.61
CA ALA A 101 -28.72 14.80 -10.96
C ALA A 101 -28.98 16.35 -10.95
N PRO A 102 -28.93 17.08 -12.10
CA PRO A 102 -28.43 18.48 -12.26
C PRO A 102 -29.51 19.60 -12.36
N PRO A 103 -29.17 20.92 -12.49
CA PRO A 103 -28.84 21.57 -13.79
C PRO A 103 -27.71 22.66 -13.82
N LEU A 104 -27.19 22.89 -15.04
CA LEU A 104 -26.17 23.85 -15.57
C LEU A 104 -26.63 25.34 -15.62
N PRO A 105 -25.89 26.34 -16.22
CA PRO A 105 -24.47 26.48 -16.67
C PRO A 105 -23.79 27.85 -16.39
N SER A 106 -22.47 27.96 -16.62
CA SER A 106 -21.70 29.06 -17.30
C SER A 106 -20.26 29.10 -16.76
N ALA A 107 -19.16 29.23 -17.48
CA ALA A 107 -18.87 29.35 -18.91
C ALA A 107 -17.40 28.87 -19.10
N VAL A 108 -17.11 28.18 -20.21
CA VAL A 108 -15.76 27.79 -20.69
C VAL A 108 -15.22 28.95 -21.58
N PRO A 109 -13.93 29.06 -21.98
CA PRO A 109 -13.13 28.10 -22.79
C PRO A 109 -11.66 27.98 -22.29
N ALA A 110 -10.73 27.12 -22.71
CA ALA A 110 -10.41 26.55 -24.02
C ALA A 110 -9.46 25.33 -23.86
N SER A 111 -9.70 24.25 -24.61
CA SER A 111 -8.82 23.69 -25.68
C SER A 111 -8.00 22.43 -25.32
N PRO A 112 -7.63 21.58 -26.30
CA PRO A 112 -8.02 20.17 -26.29
C PRO A 112 -6.84 19.19 -26.24
N ALA A 113 -6.94 18.13 -25.44
CA ALA A 113 -6.04 16.98 -25.51
C ALA A 113 -6.79 15.80 -26.13
N LYS A 114 -6.56 15.58 -27.43
CA LYS A 114 -6.98 14.36 -28.13
C LYS A 114 -5.99 13.26 -27.77
N GLY A 115 -6.41 12.33 -26.92
CA GLY A 115 -5.59 11.18 -26.51
C GLY A 115 -5.28 10.27 -27.71
N MET A 116 -4.02 9.85 -27.82
CA MET A 116 -3.58 8.78 -28.71
C MET A 116 -4.17 7.44 -28.24
N SER A 117 -4.41 6.52 -29.16
CA SER A 117 -4.98 5.21 -28.83
C SER A 117 -3.94 4.28 -28.20
N LEU A 118 -4.39 3.34 -27.36
CA LEU A 118 -3.57 2.36 -26.63
C LEU A 118 -2.57 1.57 -27.51
N ASP A 119 -2.90 1.37 -28.79
CA ASP A 119 -2.02 0.67 -29.74
C ASP A 119 -0.83 1.54 -30.18
N GLU A 120 -0.99 2.87 -30.18
CA GLU A 120 0.03 3.87 -30.48
C GLU A 120 1.02 4.02 -29.32
N GLU A 121 0.53 3.83 -28.09
CA GLU A 121 1.31 3.83 -26.84
C GLU A 121 2.22 2.60 -26.71
N ILE A 122 1.73 1.42 -27.14
CA ILE A 122 2.53 0.18 -27.17
C ILE A 122 3.66 0.29 -28.22
N ALA A 123 3.38 0.89 -29.38
CA ALA A 123 4.40 1.14 -30.41
C ALA A 123 5.45 2.18 -29.94
N ALA A 124 5.03 3.22 -29.20
CA ALA A 124 5.94 4.21 -28.62
C ALA A 124 6.86 3.62 -27.54
N LEU A 125 6.36 2.68 -26.73
CA LEU A 125 7.17 1.94 -25.75
C LEU A 125 8.21 1.02 -26.39
N GLN A 126 7.90 0.42 -27.55
CA GLN A 126 8.88 -0.36 -28.32
C GLN A 126 9.95 0.54 -28.97
N ALA A 127 9.58 1.74 -29.42
CA ALA A 127 10.51 2.72 -30.00
C ALA A 127 11.44 3.36 -28.95
N LEU A 128 10.95 3.63 -27.73
CA LEU A 128 11.77 4.15 -26.62
C LEU A 128 12.79 3.12 -26.11
N LYS A 129 12.45 1.83 -26.15
CA LYS A 129 13.38 0.73 -25.83
C LYS A 129 14.56 0.64 -26.81
N ALA A 130 14.40 1.09 -28.05
CA ALA A 130 15.46 1.10 -29.06
C ALA A 130 16.47 2.27 -28.91
N LYS A 131 16.15 3.30 -28.11
CA LYS A 131 17.02 4.49 -27.93
C LYS A 131 17.74 4.59 -26.59
N GLY A 132 17.44 3.74 -25.61
CA GLY A 132 18.31 3.52 -24.44
C GLY A 132 18.68 4.75 -23.61
N GLU A 133 17.78 5.71 -23.36
CA GLU A 133 18.08 6.92 -22.56
C GLU A 133 17.27 7.01 -21.25
N THR A 134 17.98 7.28 -20.15
CA THR A 134 17.47 7.35 -18.77
C THR A 134 17.98 8.62 -18.06
N LYS A 135 17.39 9.81 -18.27
CA LYS A 135 17.61 10.97 -17.36
C LYS A 135 16.40 11.91 -17.24
N LEU A 136 16.17 12.37 -16.00
CA LEU A 136 15.28 13.49 -15.64
C LEU A 136 16.11 14.75 -15.30
N PRO A 137 15.57 15.98 -15.50
CA PRO A 137 16.31 17.25 -15.38
C PRO A 137 16.43 17.79 -13.94
N ALA A 138 17.45 18.63 -13.72
CA ALA A 138 17.80 19.25 -12.45
C ALA A 138 16.86 20.41 -12.06
N GLY A 139 16.31 20.39 -10.84
CA GLY A 139 15.48 21.51 -10.34
C GLY A 139 14.65 21.29 -9.08
N PHE A 140 15.02 20.38 -8.17
CA PHE A 140 14.25 20.16 -6.94
C PHE A 140 14.83 20.97 -5.76
N GLY A 141 14.03 21.89 -5.17
CA GLY A 141 14.21 22.35 -3.78
C GLY A 141 14.92 23.70 -3.51
N LYS A 142 14.36 24.85 -3.96
CA LYS A 142 14.75 26.16 -3.40
C LYS A 142 13.52 26.95 -2.94
N SER A 143 13.51 27.36 -1.67
CA SER A 143 12.70 28.47 -1.16
C SER A 143 13.60 29.43 -0.38
N ASN A 144 13.49 30.72 -0.67
CA ASN A 144 14.25 31.84 -0.10
C ASN A 144 13.80 32.16 1.35
N PRO A 145 14.58 32.98 2.08
CA PRO A 145 14.12 34.37 2.22
C PRO A 145 15.21 35.44 1.97
N SER A 146 14.70 36.65 1.72
CA SER A 146 15.35 37.89 1.29
C SER A 146 16.18 38.60 2.37
N THR A 147 17.25 39.30 1.94
CA THR A 147 17.65 40.72 2.18
C THR A 147 17.55 41.23 3.63
N VAL A 148 18.58 41.83 4.27
CA VAL A 148 19.06 43.22 4.03
C VAL A 148 20.52 43.46 4.45
N ALA A 149 21.13 44.41 3.75
CA ALA A 149 22.48 44.97 3.80
C ALA A 149 22.98 45.43 5.18
N GLY A 150 24.26 45.15 5.45
CA GLY A 150 25.04 45.77 6.52
C GLY A 150 25.78 47.02 6.04
N SER A 151 25.42 48.19 6.57
CA SER A 151 26.22 49.41 6.48
C SER A 151 27.12 49.52 7.71
N SER A 152 28.44 49.50 7.51
CA SER A 152 29.44 49.74 8.55
C SER A 152 29.62 51.24 8.82
N PRO A 153 29.63 51.71 10.09
CA PRO A 153 30.25 52.98 10.43
C PRO A 153 31.69 52.78 10.92
N LYS A 154 32.56 53.68 10.47
CA LYS A 154 34.00 53.79 10.77
C LYS A 154 34.25 54.01 12.27
N ILE A 155 35.13 53.20 12.86
CA ILE A 155 35.67 53.40 14.21
C ILE A 155 36.87 54.36 14.12
N ALA A 156 36.75 55.54 14.73
CA ALA A 156 37.85 56.46 14.96
C ALA A 156 38.70 56.00 16.17
N LYS A 157 40.02 56.23 16.08
CA LYS A 157 41.05 55.85 17.06
C LYS A 157 40.81 56.49 18.45
N PRO A 158 41.25 55.84 19.55
CA PRO A 158 41.07 56.36 20.90
C PRO A 158 42.10 57.46 21.21
N SER A 159 41.60 58.62 21.65
CA SER A 159 42.41 59.70 22.23
C SER A 159 42.58 59.47 23.74
N LYS A 160 43.79 59.76 24.26
CA LYS A 160 44.19 59.72 25.69
C LYS A 160 43.23 60.50 26.61
N PRO A 161 43.17 60.17 27.92
CA PRO A 161 42.06 60.56 28.78
C PRO A 161 42.14 62.04 29.13
N LEU A 162 41.08 62.79 28.82
CA LEU A 162 40.78 64.02 29.54
C LEU A 162 40.42 63.61 30.98
N SER A 163 41.05 64.24 31.96
CA SER A 163 40.68 64.12 33.37
C SER A 163 39.24 64.60 33.52
N LEU A 164 38.30 63.65 33.60
CA LEU A 164 36.89 63.92 33.86
C LEU A 164 36.75 64.67 35.18
N SER A 165 35.88 65.68 35.21
CA SER A 165 35.53 66.34 36.46
C SER A 165 34.89 65.34 37.44
N GLN A 166 35.05 65.55 38.74
CA GLN A 166 34.54 64.64 39.79
C GLN A 166 33.03 64.39 39.64
N THR A 167 32.29 65.37 39.13
CA THR A 167 30.85 65.31 38.85
C THR A 167 30.51 64.39 37.66
N GLU A 168 31.30 64.42 36.59
CA GLU A 168 31.10 63.53 35.42
C GLU A 168 31.44 62.06 35.74
N GLN A 169 32.41 61.82 36.62
CA GLN A 169 32.73 60.47 37.10
C GLN A 169 31.58 59.87 37.91
N LEU A 170 30.96 60.65 38.79
CA LEU A 170 29.79 60.22 39.57
C LEU A 170 28.58 59.93 38.66
N ALA A 171 28.31 60.78 37.66
CA ALA A 171 27.22 60.56 36.72
C ALA A 171 27.42 59.28 35.87
N ARG A 172 28.65 58.99 35.43
CA ARG A 172 28.97 57.75 34.72
C ARG A 172 28.80 56.52 35.61
N MET A 173 29.25 56.56 36.86
CA MET A 173 29.05 55.48 37.82
C MET A 173 27.57 55.19 38.07
N GLN A 174 26.71 56.22 38.15
CA GLN A 174 25.27 56.04 38.31
C GLN A 174 24.64 55.36 37.09
N LEU A 175 24.99 55.80 35.87
CA LEU A 175 24.52 55.17 34.63
C LEU A 175 25.01 53.73 34.50
N GLU A 176 26.27 53.47 34.86
CA GLU A 176 26.85 52.11 34.85
C GLU A 176 26.14 51.21 35.87
N LYS A 177 25.81 51.73 37.06
CA LYS A 177 25.04 51.02 38.07
C LYS A 177 23.63 50.67 37.58
N GLU A 178 22.91 51.62 36.99
CA GLU A 178 21.58 51.36 36.41
C GLU A 178 21.64 50.34 35.27
N GLN A 179 22.69 50.40 34.44
CA GLN A 179 22.91 49.46 33.35
C GLN A 179 23.24 48.05 33.88
N ALA A 180 24.01 47.95 34.96
CA ALA A 180 24.31 46.69 35.63
C ALA A 180 23.07 46.09 36.33
N GLU A 181 22.19 46.92 36.89
CA GLU A 181 20.93 46.45 37.48
C GLU A 181 19.98 45.89 36.41
N ARG A 182 19.87 46.56 35.25
CA ARG A 182 19.07 46.06 34.12
C ARG A 182 19.62 44.76 33.53
N SER A 183 20.94 44.65 33.37
CA SER A 183 21.56 43.43 32.84
C SER A 183 21.36 42.24 33.78
N LEU A 184 21.41 42.47 35.10
CA LEU A 184 21.12 41.45 36.11
C LEU A 184 19.65 40.99 36.06
N GLN A 185 18.70 41.91 35.88
CA GLN A 185 17.28 41.59 35.70
C GLN A 185 17.04 40.77 34.41
N ASP A 186 17.65 41.18 33.29
CA ASP A 186 17.57 40.46 32.02
C ASP A 186 18.13 39.04 32.15
N GLU A 187 19.24 38.87 32.87
CA GLU A 187 19.84 37.56 33.10
C GLU A 187 18.95 36.67 33.96
N GLN A 188 18.35 37.22 35.03
CA GLN A 188 17.38 36.51 35.86
C GLN A 188 16.16 36.07 35.04
N GLN A 189 15.62 36.96 34.20
CA GLN A 189 14.47 36.65 33.36
C GLN A 189 14.80 35.61 32.28
N LYS A 190 16.01 35.67 31.70
CA LYS A 190 16.53 34.61 30.81
C LYS A 190 16.61 33.27 31.53
N ARG A 191 17.11 33.22 32.77
CA ARG A 191 17.20 31.98 33.55
C ARG A 191 15.82 31.38 33.81
N LEU A 192 14.85 32.21 34.21
CA LEU A 192 13.46 31.78 34.43
C LEU A 192 12.82 31.24 33.13
N ASN A 193 12.99 31.96 32.02
CA ASN A 193 12.48 31.52 30.72
C ASN A 193 13.11 30.20 30.27
N MET A 194 14.42 30.05 30.46
CA MET A 194 15.13 28.79 30.18
C MET A 194 14.58 27.66 31.04
N GLU A 195 14.43 27.85 32.35
CA GLU A 195 13.87 26.85 33.26
C GLU A 195 12.43 26.45 32.86
N ALA A 196 11.59 27.41 32.52
CA ALA A 196 10.25 27.18 32.02
C ALA A 196 10.25 26.34 30.73
N SER A 197 11.17 26.64 29.80
CA SER A 197 11.33 25.90 28.55
C SER A 197 11.75 24.45 28.79
N TYR A 198 12.66 24.20 29.74
CA TYR A 198 13.08 22.85 30.11
C TYR A 198 11.94 22.06 30.74
N LYS A 199 11.19 22.67 31.66
CA LYS A 199 10.01 22.04 32.28
C LYS A 199 8.94 21.72 31.22
N ALA A 200 8.72 22.60 30.25
CA ALA A 200 7.78 22.36 29.15
C ALA A 200 8.23 21.21 28.25
N ARG A 201 9.52 21.16 27.88
CA ARG A 201 10.10 20.04 27.11
C ARG A 201 10.00 18.72 27.85
N LEU A 202 10.24 18.71 29.16
CA LEU A 202 10.09 17.51 29.98
C LEU A 202 8.64 17.02 30.00
N ARG A 203 7.66 17.90 30.20
CA ARG A 203 6.24 17.52 30.12
C ARG A 203 5.86 16.98 28.74
N ALA A 204 6.31 17.65 27.67
CA ALA A 204 6.04 17.21 26.31
C ALA A 204 6.67 15.84 26.02
N ALA A 205 7.90 15.59 26.46
CA ALA A 205 8.58 14.31 26.32
C ALA A 205 7.88 13.19 27.11
N LEU A 206 7.42 13.48 28.33
CA LEU A 206 6.65 12.53 29.13
C LEU A 206 5.27 12.23 28.52
N ALA A 207 4.60 13.22 27.94
CA ALA A 207 3.32 13.05 27.25
C ALA A 207 3.43 12.35 25.89
N ALA A 208 4.56 12.53 25.19
CA ALA A 208 4.87 11.87 23.93
C ALA A 208 5.30 10.40 24.11
N ARG A 209 5.48 9.93 25.35
CA ARG A 209 5.78 8.54 25.62
C ARG A 209 4.58 7.68 25.17
N PRO A 210 4.78 6.63 24.35
CA PRO A 210 3.69 5.74 23.96
C PRO A 210 3.09 5.15 25.23
N LYS A 211 1.80 5.40 25.46
CA LYS A 211 1.07 4.82 26.60
C LYS A 211 1.14 3.30 26.44
N SER A 212 1.89 2.64 27.32
CA SER A 212 1.79 1.20 27.48
C SER A 212 0.33 0.87 27.78
N LEU A 213 -0.22 -0.18 27.15
CA LEU A 213 -1.57 -0.66 27.43
C LEU A 213 -1.78 -0.72 28.95
N GLU A 214 -2.88 -0.16 29.44
CA GLU A 214 -3.24 -0.25 30.86
C GLU A 214 -3.25 -1.73 31.28
N PRO A 215 -2.83 -2.09 32.51
CA PRO A 215 -2.68 -3.49 32.91
C PRO A 215 -3.92 -4.37 32.64
N GLY A 216 -5.13 -3.80 32.75
CA GLY A 216 -6.38 -4.48 32.42
C GLY A 216 -6.61 -4.69 30.92
N GLU A 217 -6.15 -3.78 30.07
CA GLU A 217 -6.18 -3.94 28.61
C GLU A 217 -5.15 -4.98 28.16
N MET A 218 -3.97 -4.98 28.78
CA MET A 218 -2.92 -5.97 28.52
C MET A 218 -3.42 -7.38 28.86
N ALA A 219 -4.10 -7.56 30.00
CA ALA A 219 -4.70 -8.84 30.37
C ALA A 219 -5.73 -9.34 29.33
N LYS A 220 -6.57 -8.44 28.80
CA LYS A 220 -7.52 -8.76 27.73
C LYS A 220 -6.80 -9.18 26.44
N GLN A 221 -5.75 -8.46 26.05
CA GLN A 221 -4.96 -8.82 24.87
C GLN A 221 -4.22 -10.15 25.04
N VAL A 222 -3.66 -10.43 26.23
CA VAL A 222 -3.02 -11.71 26.52
C VAL A 222 -4.03 -12.86 26.43
N SER A 223 -5.23 -12.69 26.99
CA SER A 223 -6.30 -13.69 26.87
C SER A 223 -6.74 -13.90 25.42
N ALA A 224 -6.92 -12.83 24.66
CA ALA A 224 -7.25 -12.91 23.24
C ALA A 224 -6.13 -13.61 22.44
N ASN A 225 -4.87 -13.30 22.71
CA ASN A 225 -3.73 -13.96 22.06
C ASN A 225 -3.65 -15.45 22.40
N GLN A 226 -3.91 -15.84 23.64
CA GLN A 226 -3.98 -17.25 24.03
C GLN A 226 -5.13 -17.98 23.31
N ALA A 227 -6.30 -17.35 23.16
CA ALA A 227 -7.41 -17.92 22.41
C ALA A 227 -7.06 -18.08 20.92
N LEU A 228 -6.41 -17.07 20.32
CA LEU A 228 -5.93 -17.13 18.94
C LEU A 228 -4.90 -18.24 18.74
N GLN A 229 -3.97 -18.43 19.67
CA GLN A 229 -3.00 -19.53 19.61
C GLN A 229 -3.68 -20.90 19.65
N LYS A 230 -4.66 -21.10 20.54
CA LYS A 230 -5.44 -22.34 20.61
C LYS A 230 -6.19 -22.60 19.30
N ASN A 231 -6.84 -21.57 18.75
CA ASN A 231 -7.56 -21.69 17.48
C ASN A 231 -6.61 -22.01 16.33
N TYR A 232 -5.43 -21.39 16.30
CA TYR A 232 -4.41 -21.66 15.29
C TYR A 232 -3.94 -23.13 15.32
N GLU A 233 -3.62 -23.66 16.51
CA GLU A 233 -3.21 -25.05 16.66
C GLU A 233 -4.34 -26.01 16.28
N PHE A 234 -5.59 -25.72 16.66
CA PHE A 234 -6.75 -26.50 16.24
C PHE A 234 -6.90 -26.54 14.72
N LEU A 235 -6.82 -25.37 14.05
CA LEU A 235 -6.93 -25.27 12.60
C LEU A 235 -5.81 -26.03 11.88
N LYS A 236 -4.59 -25.97 12.43
CA LYS A 236 -3.43 -26.70 11.91
C LYS A 236 -3.63 -28.21 11.99
N VAL A 237 -4.17 -28.72 13.09
CA VAL A 237 -4.50 -30.15 13.22
C VAL A 237 -5.61 -30.54 12.26
N GLN A 238 -6.66 -29.73 12.11
CA GLN A 238 -7.72 -30.01 11.13
C GLN A 238 -7.21 -29.99 9.69
N SER A 239 -6.33 -29.06 9.33
CA SER A 239 -5.72 -29.01 7.99
C SER A 239 -4.98 -30.30 7.69
N LYS A 240 -4.11 -30.75 8.60
CA LYS A 240 -3.36 -31.99 8.43
C LYS A 240 -4.26 -33.22 8.30
N ARG A 241 -5.35 -33.26 9.07
CA ARG A 241 -6.33 -34.33 8.98
C ARG A 241 -7.03 -34.32 7.62
N GLY A 242 -7.51 -33.17 7.18
CA GLY A 242 -8.13 -33.02 5.86
C GLY A 242 -7.18 -33.34 4.70
N GLU A 243 -5.89 -33.04 4.84
CA GLU A 243 -4.86 -33.45 3.88
C GLU A 243 -4.69 -34.98 3.83
N SER A 244 -4.68 -35.65 4.99
CA SER A 244 -4.66 -37.11 5.06
C SER A 244 -5.90 -37.74 4.42
N ASP A 245 -7.09 -37.25 4.78
CA ASP A 245 -8.36 -37.75 4.25
C ASP A 245 -8.44 -37.55 2.72
N LEU A 246 -7.85 -36.46 2.19
CA LEU A 246 -7.75 -36.22 0.75
C LEU A 246 -6.83 -37.22 0.06
N LEU A 247 -5.67 -37.55 0.65
CA LEU A 247 -4.76 -38.54 0.11
C LEU A 247 -5.42 -39.92 0.07
N ASP A 248 -6.10 -40.33 1.13
CA ASP A 248 -6.83 -41.60 1.19
C ASP A 248 -7.93 -41.66 0.10
N ALA A 249 -8.69 -40.57 -0.08
CA ALA A 249 -9.71 -40.49 -1.12
C ALA A 249 -9.12 -40.54 -2.55
N LEU A 250 -7.93 -39.98 -2.77
CA LEU A 250 -7.23 -40.07 -4.05
C LEU A 250 -6.77 -41.51 -4.35
N ASP A 251 -6.26 -42.22 -3.35
CA ASP A 251 -5.87 -43.63 -3.46
C ASP A 251 -7.08 -44.52 -3.77
N GLU A 252 -8.22 -44.29 -3.11
CA GLU A 252 -9.48 -44.98 -3.40
C GLU A 252 -9.97 -44.70 -4.82
N LEU A 253 -9.87 -43.45 -5.28
CA LEU A 253 -10.25 -43.05 -6.62
C LEU A 253 -9.36 -43.71 -7.69
N GLU A 254 -8.07 -43.86 -7.43
CA GLU A 254 -7.16 -44.57 -8.34
C GLU A 254 -7.50 -46.07 -8.42
N LYS A 255 -7.78 -46.71 -7.28
CA LYS A 255 -8.25 -48.11 -7.24
C LYS A 255 -9.54 -48.26 -8.06
N ALA A 256 -10.53 -47.39 -7.83
CA ALA A 256 -11.79 -47.41 -8.56
C ALA A 256 -11.60 -47.18 -10.07
N ARG A 257 -10.65 -46.33 -10.48
CA ARG A 257 -10.30 -46.14 -11.90
C ARG A 257 -9.74 -47.41 -12.53
N LYS A 258 -8.78 -48.06 -11.87
CA LYS A 258 -8.18 -49.32 -12.33
C LYS A 258 -9.24 -50.43 -12.46
N GLU A 259 -10.13 -50.54 -11.47
CA GLU A 259 -11.26 -51.46 -11.53
C GLU A 259 -12.22 -51.16 -12.68
N ASN A 260 -12.55 -49.88 -12.90
CA ASN A 260 -13.41 -49.47 -14.01
C ASN A 260 -12.81 -49.79 -15.37
N GLU A 261 -11.50 -49.54 -15.54
CA GLU A 261 -10.76 -49.87 -16.76
C GLU A 261 -10.74 -51.38 -17.00
N PHE A 262 -10.49 -52.18 -15.96
CA PHE A 262 -10.53 -53.63 -16.04
C PHE A 262 -11.93 -54.13 -16.47
N LEU A 263 -12.99 -53.61 -15.85
CA LEU A 263 -14.37 -53.97 -16.21
C LEU A 263 -14.71 -53.57 -17.65
N ARG A 264 -14.25 -52.40 -18.10
CA ARG A 264 -14.42 -51.95 -19.50
C ARG A 264 -13.71 -52.87 -20.49
N ALA A 265 -12.49 -53.31 -20.18
CA ALA A 265 -11.74 -54.24 -21.02
C ALA A 265 -12.48 -55.58 -21.13
N LYS A 266 -12.90 -56.14 -19.99
CA LYS A 266 -13.66 -57.39 -19.93
C LYS A 266 -15.00 -57.30 -20.67
N PHE A 267 -15.69 -56.17 -20.56
CA PHE A 267 -16.93 -55.94 -21.29
C PHE A 267 -16.71 -55.92 -22.80
N ARG A 268 -15.65 -55.28 -23.29
CA ARG A 268 -15.28 -55.30 -24.71
C ARG A 268 -14.95 -56.71 -25.19
N GLU A 269 -14.18 -57.47 -24.41
CA GLU A 269 -13.84 -58.85 -24.73
C GLU A 269 -15.11 -59.70 -24.90
N LEU A 270 -16.00 -59.66 -23.90
CA LEU A 270 -17.29 -60.36 -23.95
C LEU A 270 -18.15 -59.91 -25.12
N GLN A 271 -18.16 -58.62 -25.48
CA GLN A 271 -18.87 -58.14 -26.67
C GLN A 271 -18.31 -58.76 -27.95
N THR A 272 -16.98 -58.85 -28.10
CA THR A 272 -16.37 -59.47 -29.27
C THR A 272 -16.66 -60.96 -29.36
N GLU A 273 -16.65 -61.67 -28.23
CA GLU A 273 -16.97 -63.09 -28.17
C GLU A 273 -18.44 -63.33 -28.52
N ASN A 274 -19.36 -62.52 -27.97
CA ASN A 274 -20.77 -62.60 -28.31
C ASN A 274 -21.03 -62.37 -29.81
N GLN A 275 -20.33 -61.41 -30.42
CA GLN A 275 -20.40 -61.18 -31.86
C GLN A 275 -19.88 -62.38 -32.68
N LYS A 276 -18.77 -62.99 -32.25
CA LYS A 276 -18.24 -64.21 -32.90
C LYS A 276 -19.23 -65.36 -32.82
N LEU A 277 -19.82 -65.62 -31.66
CA LEU A 277 -20.83 -66.66 -31.46
C LEU A 277 -22.06 -66.43 -32.33
N ARG A 278 -22.57 -65.19 -32.39
CA ARG A 278 -23.68 -64.83 -33.28
C ARG A 278 -23.36 -65.09 -34.74
N ARG A 279 -22.14 -64.76 -35.20
CA ARG A 279 -21.71 -65.05 -36.57
C ARG A 279 -21.65 -66.56 -36.84
N ALA A 280 -21.07 -67.33 -35.92
CA ALA A 280 -20.97 -68.78 -36.05
C ALA A 280 -22.36 -69.46 -36.14
N LEU A 281 -23.35 -68.95 -35.41
CA LEU A 281 -24.73 -69.42 -35.45
C LEU A 281 -25.49 -69.01 -36.74
N LEU A 282 -25.07 -67.92 -37.41
CA LEU A 282 -25.71 -67.40 -38.62
C LEU A 282 -25.13 -67.99 -39.92
N THR A 283 -23.92 -68.57 -39.89
CA THR A 283 -23.38 -69.36 -41.00
C THR A 283 -24.03 -70.74 -41.04
N PRO A 284 -24.83 -71.08 -42.08
CA PRO A 284 -25.38 -72.43 -42.23
C PRO A 284 -24.25 -73.41 -42.54
N ARG A 285 -24.32 -74.62 -41.98
CA ARG A 285 -23.46 -75.75 -42.36
C ARG A 285 -23.81 -76.27 -43.75
#